data_AF-A0A0Q8E665-F1
#
_entry.id   AF-A0A0Q8E665-F1
#
_cell.length_a   1.000
_cell.length_b   1.000
_cell.length_c   1.000
_cell.angle_alpha   90.00
_cell.angle_beta   90.00
_cell.angle_gamma   90.00
#
_symmetry.space_group_name_H-M   'P 1'
#
loop_
_entity.id
_entity.type
_entity.pdbx_description
1 polymer ?
#
loop_
_entity_poly.entity_id
_entity_poly.type
_entity_poly.pdbx_seq_one_letter_code
_entity_poly.pdbx_strand_id
1 'polypeptide(L)'
;MLKDYPGHIEALEAALNDVVEKPFKGTPLFEQAIWALEGALEAFISEARGELKAAEASGDSAEVGRAKAKERLMFRARSGNGGMRLGLMDDLWDYFESNGDAFR
;
A
#
# COMPACT_ATOMS: atom_id res chain seq x y z
N MET A 1 -10.76 -1.66 -3.11
CA MET A 1 -9.43 -1.40 -3.72
C MET A 1 -8.63 -0.55 -2.74
N LEU A 2 -7.38 -0.16 -3.00
CA LEU A 2 -6.62 0.67 -2.04
C LEU A 2 -7.24 2.05 -1.84
N LYS A 3 -8.04 2.54 -2.79
CA LYS A 3 -8.88 3.73 -2.63
C LYS A 3 -9.78 3.75 -1.38
N ASP A 4 -10.10 2.58 -0.83
CA ASP A 4 -10.89 2.46 0.40
C ASP A 4 -10.02 2.66 1.67
N TYR A 5 -8.71 2.86 1.49
CA TYR A 5 -7.68 2.98 2.53
C TYR A 5 -6.75 4.18 2.22
N PRO A 6 -7.23 5.43 2.33
CA PRO A 6 -6.45 6.62 1.95
C PRO A 6 -5.11 6.73 2.68
N GLY A 7 -5.04 6.36 3.96
CA GLY A 7 -3.77 6.34 4.70
C GLY A 7 -2.73 5.35 4.16
N HIS A 8 -3.15 4.27 3.48
CA HIS A 8 -2.21 3.37 2.80
C HIS A 8 -1.68 4.00 1.50
N ILE A 9 -2.50 4.81 0.81
CA ILE A 9 -2.08 5.56 -0.37
C ILE A 9 -1.09 6.66 0.02
N GLU A 10 -1.37 7.41 1.09
CA GLU A 10 -0.44 8.39 1.67
C GLU A 10 0.91 7.76 2.05
N ALA A 11 0.91 6.57 2.63
CA ALA A 11 2.13 5.86 2.98
C ALA A 11 2.93 5.42 1.74
N LEU A 12 2.25 5.04 0.65
CA LEU A 12 2.91 4.71 -0.63
C LEU A 12 3.50 5.95 -1.29
N GLU A 13 2.76 7.07 -1.28
CA GLU A 13 3.28 8.38 -1.70
C GLU A 13 4.53 8.76 -0.90
N ALA A 14 4.46 8.67 0.43
CA ALA A 14 5.59 9.02 1.29
C ALA A 14 6.83 8.16 0.99
N ALA A 15 6.65 6.87 0.70
CA ALA A 15 7.74 5.98 0.29
C ALA A 15 8.36 6.40 -1.04
N LEU A 16 7.55 6.85 -2.01
CA LEU A 16 8.05 7.37 -3.28
C LEU A 16 8.77 8.72 -3.12
N ASN A 17 8.24 9.61 -2.27
CA ASN A 17 8.87 10.90 -1.99
C ASN A 17 10.24 10.72 -1.31
N ASP A 18 10.38 9.79 -0.36
CA ASP A 18 11.68 9.52 0.28
C ASP A 18 12.74 9.04 -0.73
N VAL A 19 12.35 8.24 -1.74
CA VAL A 19 13.26 7.82 -2.83
C VAL A 19 13.73 9.01 -3.66
N VAL A 20 12.86 10.00 -3.92
CA VAL A 20 13.22 11.23 -4.65
C VAL A 20 14.09 12.15 -3.80
N GLU A 21 13.78 12.29 -2.51
CA GLU A 21 14.53 13.12 -1.57
C GLU A 21 15.92 12.55 -1.28
N LYS A 22 16.04 11.22 -1.18
CA LYS A 22 17.26 10.52 -0.73
C LYS A 22 17.62 9.34 -1.65
N PRO A 23 17.90 9.58 -2.93
CA PRO A 23 18.19 8.50 -3.86
C PRO A 23 19.50 7.78 -3.52
N PHE A 24 19.48 6.46 -3.56
CA PHE A 24 20.68 5.64 -3.41
C PHE A 24 21.56 5.74 -4.66
N LYS A 25 22.88 5.79 -4.48
CA LYS A 25 23.82 5.79 -5.62
C LYS A 25 23.98 4.38 -6.18
N GLY A 26 24.07 4.27 -7.50
CA GLY A 26 24.37 3.01 -8.19
C GLY A 26 23.16 2.19 -8.64
N THR A 27 21.95 2.57 -8.23
CA THR A 27 20.69 1.95 -8.67
C THR A 27 19.84 2.99 -9.39
N PRO A 28 19.21 2.70 -10.53
CA PRO A 28 18.27 3.62 -11.18
C PRO A 28 17.09 4.00 -10.27
N LEU A 29 16.64 5.26 -10.34
CA LEU A 29 15.55 5.77 -9.48
C LEU A 29 14.25 4.96 -9.64
N PHE A 30 13.96 4.49 -10.86
CA PHE A 30 12.80 3.64 -11.14
C PHE A 30 12.84 2.31 -10.36
N GLU A 31 14.00 1.66 -10.30
CA GLU A 31 14.16 0.41 -9.54
C GLU A 31 14.04 0.66 -8.03
N GLN A 32 14.57 1.79 -7.54
CA GLN A 32 14.43 2.20 -6.14
C GLN A 32 12.95 2.43 -5.77
N ALA A 33 12.19 3.10 -6.65
CA ALA A 33 10.77 3.33 -6.45
C ALA A 33 9.98 2.02 -6.39
N ILE A 34 10.30 1.04 -7.25
CA ILE A 34 9.69 -0.30 -7.19
C ILE A 34 9.96 -0.95 -5.83
N TRP A 35 11.22 -0.95 -5.36
CA TRP A 35 11.56 -1.56 -4.08
C TRP A 35 10.88 -0.87 -2.89
N ALA A 36 10.77 0.46 -2.92
CA ALA A 36 10.08 1.22 -1.89
C ALA A 36 8.58 0.85 -1.82
N LEU A 37 7.92 0.74 -2.98
CA LEU A 37 6.53 0.30 -3.06
C LEU A 37 6.37 -1.15 -2.59
N GLU A 38 7.25 -2.07 -3.02
CA GLU A 38 7.22 -3.47 -2.58
C GLU A 38 7.40 -3.59 -1.06
N GLY A 39 8.29 -2.79 -0.48
CA GLY A 39 8.52 -2.72 0.96
C GLY A 39 7.30 -2.21 1.72
N ALA A 40 6.68 -1.12 1.27
CA ALA A 40 5.46 -0.58 1.87
C ALA A 40 4.29 -1.58 1.80
N LEU A 41 4.11 -2.25 0.67
CA LEU A 41 3.05 -3.24 0.49
C LEU A 41 3.26 -4.50 1.35
N GLU A 42 4.51 -4.94 1.54
CA GLU A 42 4.83 -6.01 2.51
C GLU A 42 4.49 -5.58 3.95
N ALA A 43 4.75 -4.32 4.31
CA ALA A 43 4.40 -3.80 5.64
C ALA A 43 2.88 -3.82 5.86
N PHE A 44 2.08 -3.40 4.87
CA PHE A 44 0.61 -3.46 4.95
C PHE A 44 0.09 -4.90 5.11
N ILE A 45 0.70 -5.86 4.44
CA ILE A 45 0.37 -7.28 4.59
C ILE A 45 0.67 -7.75 6.03
N SER A 46 1.84 -7.37 6.57
CA SER A 46 2.23 -7.72 7.94
C SER A 46 1.26 -7.13 8.97
N GLU A 47 0.88 -5.87 8.80
CA GLU A 47 -0.12 -5.19 9.65
C GLU A 47 -1.48 -5.89 9.59
N ALA A 48 -2.01 -6.13 8.38
CA ALA A 48 -3.30 -6.77 8.20
C ALA A 48 -3.35 -8.19 8.78
N ARG A 49 -2.23 -8.92 8.75
CA ARG A 49 -2.08 -10.22 9.44
C ARG A 49 -2.11 -10.08 10.95
N GLY A 50 -1.47 -9.04 11.49
CA GLY A 50 -1.52 -8.71 12.91
C GLY A 50 -2.94 -8.42 13.39
N GLU A 51 -3.66 -7.57 12.65
CA GLU A 51 -5.07 -7.25 12.90
C GLU A 51 -5.96 -8.49 12.82
N LEU A 52 -5.76 -9.35 11.82
CA LEU A 52 -6.49 -10.60 11.71
C LEU A 52 -6.27 -11.50 12.92
N LYS A 53 -5.02 -11.67 13.36
CA LYS A 53 -4.71 -12.47 14.54
C LYS A 53 -5.36 -11.88 15.81
N ALA A 54 -5.41 -10.56 15.93
CA ALA A 54 -6.07 -9.88 17.05
C ALA A 54 -7.60 -10.11 17.02
N ALA A 55 -8.23 -9.99 15.85
CA ALA A 55 -9.65 -10.26 15.68
C ALA A 55 -10.00 -11.74 15.92
N GLU A 56 -9.14 -12.66 15.48
CA GLU A 56 -9.33 -14.09 15.77
C GLU A 56 -9.24 -14.39 17.26
N ALA A 57 -8.42 -13.63 18.02
CA ALA A 57 -8.36 -13.73 19.47
C ALA A 57 -9.56 -13.08 20.19
N SER A 58 -10.22 -12.07 19.60
CA SER A 58 -11.43 -11.45 20.15
C SER A 58 -12.66 -12.34 20.01
N GLY A 59 -12.67 -13.23 19.01
CA GLY A 59 -13.79 -14.13 18.72
C GLY A 59 -14.98 -13.45 18.02
N ASP A 60 -14.87 -12.16 17.70
CA ASP A 60 -15.90 -11.45 16.94
C ASP A 60 -15.82 -11.84 15.46
N SER A 61 -16.80 -12.66 15.03
CA SER A 61 -16.90 -13.13 13.65
C SER A 61 -16.99 -12.00 12.61
N ALA A 62 -17.56 -10.85 12.95
CA ALA A 62 -17.64 -9.71 12.05
C ALA A 62 -16.27 -9.02 11.93
N GLU A 63 -15.53 -8.87 13.04
CA GLU A 63 -14.16 -8.35 13.02
C GLU A 63 -13.23 -9.26 12.22
N VAL A 64 -13.30 -10.58 12.44
CA VAL A 64 -12.52 -11.58 11.69
C VAL A 64 -12.83 -11.49 10.19
N GLY A 65 -14.11 -11.36 9.83
CA GLY A 65 -14.52 -11.20 8.44
C GLY A 65 -13.91 -9.97 7.78
N ARG A 66 -13.93 -8.81 8.47
CA ARG A 66 -13.31 -7.57 7.99
C ARG A 66 -11.80 -7.69 7.87
N ALA A 67 -11.12 -8.24 8.87
CA ALA A 67 -9.67 -8.39 8.86
C ALA A 67 -9.20 -9.35 7.75
N LYS A 68 -9.93 -10.47 7.50
CA LYS A 68 -9.66 -11.36 6.36
C LYS A 68 -9.88 -10.69 5.01
N ALA A 69 -10.82 -9.75 4.91
CA ALA A 69 -11.01 -8.99 3.68
C ALA A 69 -9.85 -8.01 3.44
N LYS A 70 -9.41 -7.29 4.49
CA LYS A 70 -8.25 -6.38 4.43
C LYS A 70 -6.97 -7.12 4.06
N GLU A 71 -6.67 -8.24 4.72
CA GLU A 71 -5.46 -9.04 4.44
C GLU A 71 -5.40 -9.50 2.97
N ARG A 72 -6.49 -10.05 2.44
CA ARG A 72 -6.58 -10.46 1.04
C ARG A 72 -6.42 -9.30 0.07
N LEU A 73 -6.95 -8.13 0.43
CA LEU A 73 -6.81 -6.92 -0.38
C LEU A 73 -5.36 -6.46 -0.43
N MET A 74 -4.64 -6.45 0.70
CA MET A 74 -3.22 -6.07 0.74
C MET A 74 -2.35 -7.07 -0.03
N PHE A 75 -2.64 -8.37 0.09
CA PHE A 75 -2.01 -9.39 -0.74
C PHE A 75 -2.22 -9.18 -2.23
N ARG A 76 -3.46 -8.85 -2.61
CA ARG A 76 -3.78 -8.58 -4.00
C ARG A 76 -3.07 -7.34 -4.50
N ALA A 77 -3.00 -6.27 -3.70
CA ALA A 77 -2.32 -5.03 -4.07
C ALA A 77 -0.82 -5.24 -4.36
N ARG A 78 -0.15 -6.09 -3.57
CA ARG A 78 1.25 -6.47 -3.81
C ARG A 78 1.47 -7.35 -5.03
N SER A 79 0.45 -8.06 -5.51
CA SER A 79 0.63 -8.99 -6.61
C SER A 79 1.04 -8.26 -7.89
N GLY A 80 2.18 -8.67 -8.48
CA GLY A 80 2.64 -8.14 -9.77
C GLY A 80 1.68 -8.42 -10.93
N ASN A 81 0.81 -9.43 -10.80
CA ASN A 81 -0.12 -9.85 -11.85
C ASN A 81 -1.45 -9.08 -11.78
N GLY A 82 -1.37 -7.74 -11.84
CA GLY A 82 -2.52 -6.83 -11.93
C GLY A 82 -2.81 -6.01 -10.67
N GLY A 83 -2.35 -6.43 -9.50
CA GLY A 83 -2.46 -5.65 -8.26
C GLY A 83 -1.64 -4.37 -8.33
N MET A 84 -0.33 -4.54 -8.41
CA MET A 84 0.59 -3.41 -8.58
C MET A 84 0.40 -2.70 -9.92
N ARG A 85 -0.07 -3.39 -10.97
CA ARG A 85 -0.08 -2.86 -12.35
C ARG A 85 -1.37 -2.14 -12.76
N LEU A 86 -2.53 -2.60 -12.31
CA LEU A 86 -3.84 -2.07 -12.75
C LEU A 86 -4.65 -1.47 -11.60
N GLY A 87 -4.44 -1.94 -10.37
CA GLY A 87 -5.24 -1.47 -9.23
C GLY A 87 -4.55 -0.39 -8.43
N LEU A 88 -3.31 -0.68 -8.03
CA LEU A 88 -2.49 0.19 -7.20
C LEU A 88 -2.11 1.49 -7.92
N MET A 89 -1.67 1.41 -9.19
CA MET A 89 -1.24 2.59 -9.94
C MET A 89 -2.42 3.51 -10.24
N ASP A 90 -3.59 2.96 -10.59
CA ASP A 90 -4.81 3.74 -10.82
C ASP A 90 -5.22 4.46 -9.53
N ASP A 91 -5.30 3.75 -8.40
CA ASP A 91 -5.67 4.35 -7.11
C ASP A 91 -4.66 5.42 -6.64
N LEU A 92 -3.36 5.22 -6.88
CA LEU A 92 -2.31 6.21 -6.57
C LEU A 92 -2.41 7.44 -7.46
N TRP A 93 -2.62 7.23 -8.76
CA TRP A 93 -2.76 8.32 -9.73
C TRP A 93 -3.99 9.18 -9.45
N ASP A 94 -5.14 8.55 -9.20
CA ASP A 94 -6.38 9.23 -8.83
C ASP A 94 -6.19 10.09 -7.55
N TYR A 95 -5.44 9.56 -6.58
CA TYR A 95 -5.11 10.30 -5.37
C TYR A 95 -4.21 11.51 -5.65
N PHE A 96 -3.17 11.37 -6.47
CA PHE A 96 -2.31 12.50 -6.83
C PHE A 96 -3.08 13.59 -7.59
N GLU A 97 -3.96 13.21 -8.53
CA GLU A 97 -4.82 14.18 -9.23
C GLU A 97 -5.77 14.90 -8.26
N SER A 98 -6.38 14.15 -7.34
CA SER A 98 -7.35 14.70 -6.38
C SER A 98 -6.70 15.60 -5.32
N ASN A 99 -5.42 15.39 -5.02
CA ASN A 99 -4.68 16.14 -4.00
C ASN A 99 -3.64 17.11 -4.60
N GLY A 100 -3.64 17.32 -5.92
CA GLY A 100 -2.63 18.13 -6.63
C GLY A 100 -2.45 19.58 -6.18
N ASP A 101 -3.43 20.19 -5.49
CA ASP A 101 -3.30 21.52 -4.87
C ASP A 101 -2.52 21.51 -3.54
N ALA A 102 -2.35 20.34 -2.90
CA ALA A 102 -1.50 20.18 -1.72
C ALA A 102 0.01 20.13 -2.05
N PHE A 103 0.34 20.13 -3.35
CA PHE A 103 1.70 19.92 -3.87
C PHE A 103 2.20 21.06 -4.78
N ARG A 104 1.61 22.26 -4.68
CA ARG A 104 2.12 23.50 -5.31
C ARG A 104 2.90 24.37 -4.35
#